data_AF-G5C2P5-F1
#
_entry.id   AF-G5C2P5-F1
#
_cell.length_a   1.000
_cell.length_b   1.000
_cell.length_c   1.000
_cell.angle_alpha   90.00
_cell.angle_beta   90.00
_cell.angle_gamma   90.00
#
_symmetry.space_group_name_H-M   'P 1'
#
loop_
_entity.id
_entity.type
_entity.pdbx_description
1 polymer ?
#
loop_
_entity_poly.entity_id
_entity_poly.type
_entity_poly.pdbx_seq_one_letter_code
_entity_poly.pdbx_strand_id
1 'polypeptide(L)'
;MGRGNMSFPNIFVLLGFSEFPWPERPLFAVVLISYLLSLVGNSSILLLSLVDPRLQTPMYFFLDNLSLLDLCITCTTVPQLLANLWRPEKTITSWGCITQSYLFCLAASTECVLLAMMAIDRYVAICWPFQYTLIMHPWAITFATIPFGMVALLMMVISYTFIARAVLKLPSAEGRRKTLST
;
A
#
# COMPACT_ATOMS: atom_id res chain seq x y z
N MET A 1 -18.97 20.58 -35.31
CA MET A 1 -18.51 20.83 -33.92
C MET A 1 -18.53 19.51 -33.18
N GLY A 2 -17.50 18.67 -33.39
CA GLY A 2 -17.41 17.35 -32.79
C GLY A 2 -16.66 17.42 -31.46
N ARG A 3 -17.36 17.15 -30.36
CA ARG A 3 -16.76 16.95 -29.03
C ARG A 3 -15.92 15.67 -29.08
N GLY A 4 -14.64 15.80 -29.40
CA GLY A 4 -13.67 14.75 -29.15
C GLY A 4 -13.51 14.61 -27.64
N ASN A 5 -14.11 13.57 -27.05
CA ASN A 5 -13.72 13.14 -25.71
C ASN A 5 -12.24 12.81 -25.78
N MET A 6 -11.39 13.63 -25.17
CA MET A 6 -9.98 13.31 -24.97
C MET A 6 -9.90 12.19 -23.93
N SER A 7 -10.08 10.97 -24.41
CA SER A 7 -9.88 9.76 -23.66
C SER A 7 -8.41 9.73 -23.20
N PHE A 8 -8.20 9.87 -21.90
CA PHE A 8 -6.93 9.54 -21.26
C PHE A 8 -6.48 8.17 -21.78
N PRO A 9 -5.19 7.98 -22.14
CA PRO A 9 -4.71 6.66 -22.54
C PRO A 9 -4.90 5.71 -21.36
N ASN A 10 -5.87 4.80 -21.46
CA ASN A 10 -6.31 3.88 -20.41
C ASN A 10 -5.29 2.76 -20.10
N ILE A 11 -4.04 2.91 -20.52
CA ILE A 11 -3.01 1.88 -20.46
C ILE A 11 -1.74 2.53 -19.94
N PHE A 12 -1.56 2.48 -18.62
CA PHE A 12 -0.24 2.66 -18.02
C PHE A 12 0.52 1.36 -18.24
N VAL A 13 1.27 1.30 -19.33
CA VAL A 13 2.36 0.33 -19.47
C VAL A 13 3.38 0.70 -18.39
N LEU A 14 3.81 -0.27 -17.57
CA LEU A 14 4.97 -0.13 -16.69
C LEU A 14 6.23 0.08 -17.56
N LEU A 15 6.40 1.29 -18.10
CA LEU A 15 7.42 1.64 -19.11
C LEU A 15 8.85 1.40 -18.60
N GLY A 16 9.04 1.36 -17.27
CA GLY A 16 10.33 1.11 -16.63
C GLY A 16 10.87 -0.31 -16.76
N PHE A 17 10.06 -1.29 -17.17
CA PHE A 17 10.50 -2.69 -17.36
C PHE A 17 10.70 -3.07 -18.84
N SER A 18 10.42 -2.17 -19.79
CA SER A 18 10.47 -2.49 -21.22
C SER A 18 11.87 -2.40 -21.83
N GLU A 19 12.87 -1.87 -21.11
CA GLU A 19 14.22 -1.68 -21.68
C GLU A 19 15.22 -2.79 -21.33
N PHE A 20 14.96 -3.63 -20.31
CA PHE A 20 15.84 -4.75 -19.96
C PHE A 20 15.06 -5.98 -19.42
N PRO A 21 15.09 -7.16 -20.07
CA PRO A 21 14.40 -8.39 -19.63
C PRO A 21 15.07 -9.19 -18.49
N TRP A 22 16.17 -8.69 -17.92
CA TRP A 22 17.02 -9.35 -16.94
C TRP A 22 16.52 -9.28 -15.48
N PRO A 23 15.81 -8.22 -15.02
CA PRO A 23 15.37 -8.09 -13.62
C PRO A 23 14.00 -8.72 -13.31
N GLU A 24 13.23 -9.16 -14.31
CA GLU A 24 11.86 -9.67 -14.07
C GLU A 24 11.85 -11.01 -13.29
N ARG A 25 12.76 -11.92 -13.63
CA ARG A 25 12.90 -13.23 -12.95
C ARG A 25 13.32 -13.12 -11.48
N PRO A 26 14.39 -12.37 -11.12
CA PRO A 26 14.74 -12.21 -9.70
C PRO A 26 13.67 -11.44 -8.93
N LEU A 27 13.00 -10.45 -9.54
CA LEU A 27 11.92 -9.71 -8.89
C LEU A 27 10.70 -10.60 -8.59
N PHE A 28 10.30 -11.46 -9.53
CA PHE A 28 9.25 -12.47 -9.30
C PHE A 28 9.61 -13.39 -8.12
N ALA A 29 10.85 -13.88 -8.08
CA ALA A 29 11.32 -14.74 -6.99
C ALA A 29 11.31 -14.02 -5.64
N VAL A 30 11.81 -12.79 -5.57
CA VAL A 30 11.82 -11.98 -4.33
C VAL A 30 10.40 -11.74 -3.84
N VAL A 31 9.48 -11.32 -4.71
CA VAL A 31 8.08 -11.06 -4.34
C VAL A 31 7.36 -12.33 -3.88
N LEU A 32 7.62 -13.47 -4.53
CA LEU A 32 7.06 -14.76 -4.12
C LEU A 32 7.59 -15.22 -2.75
N ILE A 33 8.89 -15.06 -2.50
CA ILE A 33 9.50 -15.41 -1.21
C ILE A 33 8.96 -14.50 -0.10
N SER A 34 8.91 -13.18 -0.33
CA SER A 34 8.34 -12.25 0.65
C SER A 34 6.88 -12.55 0.94
N TYR A 35 6.10 -12.94 -0.07
CA TYR A 35 4.70 -13.34 0.09
C TYR A 35 4.55 -14.52 1.04
N LEU A 36 5.31 -15.59 0.81
CA LEU A 36 5.27 -16.78 1.67
C LEU A 36 5.73 -16.45 3.09
N LEU A 37 6.79 -15.64 3.24
CA LEU A 37 7.29 -15.24 4.54
C LEU A 37 6.25 -14.40 5.32
N SER A 38 5.60 -13.43 4.67
CA SER A 38 4.53 -12.63 5.27
C SER A 38 3.31 -13.48 5.64
N LEU A 39 2.94 -14.45 4.80
CA LEU A 39 1.84 -15.37 5.07
C LEU A 39 2.12 -16.23 6.29
N VAL A 40 3.30 -16.87 6.34
CA VAL A 40 3.69 -17.75 7.46
C VAL A 40 3.91 -16.92 8.74
N GLY A 41 4.59 -15.78 8.64
CA GLY A 41 4.88 -14.90 9.78
C GLY A 41 3.60 -14.40 10.44
N ASN A 42 2.75 -13.70 9.68
CA ASN A 42 1.53 -13.12 10.24
C ASN A 42 0.49 -14.18 10.66
N SER A 43 0.36 -15.30 9.94
CA SER A 43 -0.52 -16.39 10.38
C SER A 43 -0.04 -17.06 11.68
N SER A 44 1.28 -17.18 11.88
CA SER A 44 1.84 -17.72 13.11
C SER A 44 1.57 -16.82 14.32
N ILE A 45 1.61 -15.49 14.15
CA ILE A 45 1.29 -14.52 15.20
C ILE A 45 -0.18 -14.62 15.61
N LEU A 46 -1.09 -14.72 14.64
CA LEU A 46 -2.53 -14.95 14.89
C LEU A 46 -2.75 -16.28 15.62
N LEU A 47 -2.13 -17.35 15.15
CA LEU A 47 -2.27 -18.68 15.74
C LEU A 47 -1.77 -18.69 17.19
N LEU A 48 -0.63 -18.06 17.47
CA LEU A 48 -0.07 -17.97 18.82
C LEU A 48 -0.99 -17.15 19.75
N SER A 49 -1.55 -16.05 19.26
CA SER A 49 -2.53 -15.22 19.98
C SER A 49 -3.80 -16.00 20.35
N LEU A 50 -4.25 -16.94 19.49
CA LEU A 50 -5.42 -17.77 19.72
C LEU A 50 -5.17 -18.96 20.68
N VAL A 51 -3.98 -19.56 20.61
CA VAL A 51 -3.63 -20.76 21.39
C VAL A 51 -3.35 -20.43 22.85
N ASP A 52 -2.73 -19.28 23.14
CA ASP A 52 -2.38 -18.86 24.50
C ASP A 52 -3.26 -17.71 25.01
N PRO A 53 -4.45 -17.98 25.59
CA PRO A 53 -5.30 -16.93 26.17
C PRO A 53 -4.65 -16.21 27.37
N ARG A 54 -3.60 -16.79 27.97
CA ARG A 54 -2.82 -16.13 29.03
C ARG A 54 -1.92 -15.00 28.51
N LEU A 55 -1.71 -14.91 27.20
CA LEU A 55 -0.98 -13.85 26.52
C LEU A 55 -1.87 -12.67 26.11
N GLN A 56 -3.18 -12.67 26.47
CA GLN A 56 -4.16 -11.58 26.22
C GLN A 56 -3.81 -10.28 26.96
N THR A 57 -2.65 -9.74 26.63
CA THR A 57 -2.22 -8.38 26.89
C THR A 57 -2.57 -7.54 25.67
N PRO A 58 -2.84 -6.23 25.82
CA PRO A 58 -3.24 -5.40 24.68
C PRO A 58 -2.18 -5.34 23.57
N MET A 59 -0.92 -5.63 23.87
CA MET A 59 0.15 -5.81 22.88
C MET A 59 -0.20 -6.88 21.82
N TYR A 60 -0.70 -8.06 22.25
CA TYR A 60 -1.08 -9.12 21.31
C TYR A 60 -2.34 -8.75 20.51
N PHE A 61 -3.25 -7.98 21.09
CA PHE A 61 -4.39 -7.42 20.35
C PHE A 61 -3.92 -6.49 19.20
N PHE A 62 -2.91 -5.64 19.43
CA PHE A 62 -2.34 -4.84 18.33
C PHE A 62 -1.62 -5.69 17.29
N LEU A 63 -0.88 -6.72 17.72
CA LEU A 63 -0.18 -7.63 16.82
C LEU A 63 -1.17 -8.42 15.95
N ASP A 64 -2.31 -8.80 16.50
CA ASP A 64 -3.40 -9.46 15.78
C ASP A 64 -3.97 -8.56 14.68
N ASN A 65 -4.30 -7.30 15.03
CA ASN A 65 -4.77 -6.30 14.07
C ASN A 65 -3.72 -6.00 12.98
N LEU A 66 -2.44 -5.89 13.35
CA LEU A 66 -1.34 -5.69 12.41
C LEU A 66 -1.19 -6.89 11.47
N SER A 67 -1.24 -8.11 12.01
CA SER A 67 -1.13 -9.35 11.24
C SER A 67 -2.30 -9.52 10.27
N LEU A 68 -3.52 -9.20 10.69
CA LEU A 68 -4.71 -9.22 9.82
C LEU A 68 -4.61 -8.21 8.69
N LEU A 69 -4.14 -6.99 8.99
CA LEU A 69 -3.94 -5.94 8.00
C LEU A 69 -2.89 -6.37 6.96
N ASP A 70 -1.72 -6.84 7.41
CA ASP A 70 -0.65 -7.33 6.56
C ASP A 70 -1.13 -8.47 5.64
N LEU A 71 -1.87 -9.44 6.19
CA LEU A 71 -2.41 -10.56 5.42
C LEU A 71 -3.43 -10.09 4.37
N CYS A 72 -4.33 -9.16 4.72
CA CYS A 72 -5.29 -8.60 3.78
C CYS A 72 -4.61 -7.88 2.61
N ILE A 73 -3.62 -7.04 2.92
CA ILE A 73 -2.90 -6.26 1.90
C ILE A 73 -2.04 -7.18 1.03
N THR A 74 -1.34 -8.12 1.65
CA THR A 74 -0.49 -9.09 0.96
C THR A 74 -1.31 -9.98 0.02
N CYS A 75 -2.46 -10.50 0.48
CA CYS A 75 -3.33 -11.35 -0.34
C CYS A 75 -4.07 -10.62 -1.46
N THR A 76 -4.24 -9.30 -1.38
CA THR A 76 -4.91 -8.52 -2.44
C THR A 76 -3.92 -7.97 -3.46
N THR A 77 -2.77 -7.47 -2.98
CA THR A 77 -1.79 -6.73 -3.78
C THR A 77 -0.80 -7.66 -4.48
N VAL A 78 -0.29 -8.67 -3.78
CA VAL A 78 0.76 -9.55 -4.31
C VAL A 78 0.27 -10.41 -5.47
N PRO A 79 -0.91 -11.07 -5.42
CA PRO A 79 -1.37 -11.88 -6.55
C PRO A 79 -1.57 -11.06 -7.82
N GLN A 80 -2.04 -9.81 -7.68
CA GLN A 80 -2.16 -8.89 -8.80
C GLN A 80 -0.78 -8.53 -9.36
N LEU A 81 0.20 -8.22 -8.51
CA LEU A 81 1.56 -7.94 -8.95
C LEU A 81 2.21 -9.15 -9.65
N LEU A 82 2.06 -10.36 -9.09
CA LEU A 82 2.58 -11.60 -9.70
C LEU A 82 1.92 -11.91 -11.03
N ALA A 83 0.60 -11.75 -11.14
CA ALA A 83 -0.13 -11.95 -12.38
C ALA A 83 0.31 -10.95 -13.48
N ASN A 84 0.62 -9.71 -13.09
CA ASN A 84 1.14 -8.69 -13.99
C ASN A 84 2.59 -8.98 -14.45
N LEU A 85 3.42 -9.56 -13.59
CA LEU A 85 4.79 -9.97 -13.94
C LEU A 85 4.83 -11.21 -14.84
N TRP A 86 3.84 -12.11 -14.71
CA TRP A 86 3.74 -13.33 -15.51
C TRP A 86 3.17 -13.10 -16.92
N ARG A 87 2.32 -12.08 -17.11
CA ARG A 87 1.62 -11.82 -18.38
C ARG A 87 2.52 -11.02 -19.36
N PRO A 88 2.59 -11.40 -20.66
CA PRO A 88 3.32 -10.64 -21.68
C PRO A 88 2.80 -9.21 -21.90
N GLU A 89 1.49 -9.00 -21.72
CA GLU A 89 0.82 -7.70 -21.80
C GLU A 89 0.71 -7.10 -20.39
N LYS A 90 1.63 -6.16 -20.08
CA LYS A 90 1.75 -5.48 -18.78
C LYS A 90 0.70 -4.36 -18.62
N THR A 91 -0.58 -4.71 -18.69
CA THR A 91 -1.67 -3.71 -18.62
C THR A 91 -2.34 -3.70 -17.25
N ILE A 92 -1.88 -2.82 -16.37
CA ILE A 92 -2.66 -2.43 -15.19
C ILE A 92 -3.61 -1.32 -15.64
N THR A 93 -4.91 -1.48 -15.37
CA THR A 93 -5.89 -0.42 -15.63
C THR A 93 -5.54 0.79 -14.76
N SER A 94 -5.64 2.00 -15.32
CA SER A 94 -5.31 3.24 -14.58
C SER A 94 -6.02 3.31 -13.22
N TRP A 95 -7.29 2.89 -13.19
CA TRP A 95 -8.08 2.76 -11.97
C TRP A 95 -7.55 1.72 -10.98
N GLY A 96 -7.10 0.55 -11.44
CA GLY A 96 -6.53 -0.49 -10.58
C GLY A 96 -5.26 -0.02 -9.86
N CYS A 97 -4.38 0.71 -10.56
CA CYS A 97 -3.19 1.31 -9.95
C CYS A 97 -3.54 2.37 -8.89
N ILE A 98 -4.53 3.22 -9.18
CA ILE A 98 -5.04 4.24 -8.23
C ILE A 98 -5.62 3.58 -6.98
N THR A 99 -6.42 2.52 -7.14
CA THR A 99 -6.99 1.80 -6.00
C THR A 99 -5.91 1.10 -5.17
N GLN A 100 -4.95 0.44 -5.82
CA GLN A 100 -3.87 -0.28 -5.14
C GLN A 100 -2.93 0.67 -4.38
N SER A 101 -2.57 1.81 -4.96
CA SER A 101 -1.74 2.82 -4.29
C SER A 101 -2.46 3.47 -3.11
N TYR A 102 -3.76 3.74 -3.24
CA TYR A 102 -4.58 4.28 -2.16
C TYR A 102 -4.67 3.31 -0.98
N LEU A 103 -4.95 2.03 -1.25
CA LEU A 103 -5.02 0.98 -0.22
C LEU A 103 -3.68 0.81 0.49
N PHE A 104 -2.56 0.84 -0.24
CA PHE A 104 -1.23 0.75 0.36
C PHE A 104 -0.92 1.95 1.26
N CYS A 105 -1.23 3.18 0.84
CA CYS A 105 -1.04 4.38 1.67
C CYS A 105 -1.89 4.34 2.94
N LEU A 106 -3.15 3.91 2.84
CA LEU A 106 -4.00 3.74 4.02
C LEU A 106 -3.44 2.67 4.95
N ALA A 107 -3.05 1.51 4.43
CA ALA A 107 -2.45 0.43 5.21
C ALA A 107 -1.18 0.88 5.95
N ALA A 108 -0.25 1.52 5.25
CA ALA A 108 0.97 2.05 5.84
C ALA A 108 0.67 3.07 6.96
N SER A 109 -0.38 3.90 6.79
CA SER A 109 -0.79 4.85 7.82
C SER A 109 -1.32 4.13 9.07
N THR A 110 -2.10 3.07 8.90
CA THR A 110 -2.61 2.25 10.00
C THR A 110 -1.52 1.43 10.68
N GLU A 111 -0.57 0.86 9.93
CA GLU A 111 0.62 0.19 10.46
C GLU A 111 1.44 1.13 11.35
N CYS A 112 1.71 2.36 10.87
CA CYS A 112 2.43 3.38 11.64
C CYS A 112 1.73 3.69 12.97
N VAL A 113 0.40 3.87 12.96
CA VAL A 113 -0.37 4.14 14.19
C VAL A 113 -0.33 2.93 15.12
N LEU A 114 -0.50 1.71 14.61
CA LEU A 114 -0.42 0.48 15.42
C LEU A 114 0.96 0.34 16.08
N LEU A 115 2.04 0.53 15.32
CA LEU A 115 3.41 0.49 15.85
C LEU A 115 3.67 1.58 16.90
N ALA A 116 3.18 2.80 16.67
CA ALA A 116 3.28 3.88 17.65
C ALA A 116 2.51 3.54 18.94
N MET A 117 1.31 2.96 18.82
CA MET A 117 0.52 2.52 19.98
C MET A 117 1.21 1.37 20.73
N MET A 118 1.87 0.43 20.04
CA MET A 118 2.69 -0.60 20.68
C MET A 118 3.89 0.00 21.43
N ALA A 119 4.54 1.03 20.88
CA ALA A 119 5.63 1.71 21.57
C ALA A 119 5.14 2.49 22.81
N ILE A 120 3.99 3.18 22.69
CA ILE A 120 3.34 3.88 23.80
C ILE A 120 2.89 2.90 24.88
N ASP A 121 2.34 1.74 24.51
CA ASP A 121 1.98 0.65 25.43
C ASP A 121 3.13 0.30 26.36
N ARG A 122 4.30 0.01 25.77
CA ARG A 122 5.52 -0.34 26.52
C ARG A 122 6.01 0.80 27.40
N TYR A 123 5.93 2.04 26.92
CA TYR A 123 6.33 3.22 27.70
C TYR A 123 5.43 3.46 28.91
N VAL A 124 4.10 3.45 28.71
CA VAL A 124 3.12 3.70 29.78
C VAL A 124 3.11 2.57 30.80
N ALA A 125 3.29 1.31 30.37
CA ALA A 125 3.42 0.18 31.28
C ALA A 125 4.59 0.32 32.26
N ILE A 126 5.69 0.98 31.84
CA ILE A 126 6.87 1.23 32.69
C ILE A 126 6.67 2.46 33.57
N CYS A 127 6.17 3.57 33.01
CA CYS A 127 6.15 4.85 33.71
C CYS A 127 4.89 5.06 34.57
N TRP A 128 3.72 4.53 34.18
CA TRP A 128 2.42 4.83 34.81
C TRP A 128 1.43 3.65 34.73
N PRO A 129 1.61 2.58 35.54
CA PRO A 129 0.76 1.39 35.49
C PRO A 129 -0.72 1.65 35.83
N PHE A 130 -1.04 2.73 36.57
CA PHE A 130 -2.39 3.02 37.05
C PHE A 130 -3.32 3.71 36.03
N GLN A 131 -2.78 4.31 34.95
CA GLN A 131 -3.57 5.01 33.91
C GLN A 131 -3.79 4.18 32.64
N TYR A 132 -3.30 2.94 32.64
CA TYR A 132 -3.20 2.08 31.47
C TYR A 132 -4.53 1.81 30.77
N THR A 133 -5.61 1.59 31.53
CA THR A 133 -6.95 1.29 31.01
C THR A 133 -7.64 2.48 30.34
N LEU A 134 -7.23 3.72 30.60
CA LEU A 134 -7.87 4.91 30.03
C LEU A 134 -7.30 5.28 28.64
N ILE A 135 -6.04 4.94 28.37
CA ILE A 135 -5.34 5.28 27.11
C ILE A 135 -5.53 4.16 26.06
N MET A 136 -5.61 2.90 26.50
CA MET A 136 -5.73 1.71 25.65
C MET A 136 -7.17 1.40 25.19
N HIS A 137 -8.01 2.43 24.97
CA HIS A 137 -9.36 2.20 24.47
C HIS A 137 -9.39 2.22 22.94
N PRO A 138 -10.16 1.34 22.25
CA PRO A 138 -10.29 1.34 20.79
C PRO A 138 -10.68 2.69 20.17
N TRP A 139 -11.35 3.58 20.91
CA TRP A 139 -11.66 4.93 20.45
C TRP A 139 -10.41 5.77 20.22
N ALA A 140 -9.37 5.64 21.07
CA ALA A 140 -8.12 6.36 20.92
C ALA A 140 -7.40 5.97 19.62
N ILE A 141 -7.46 4.69 19.25
CA ILE A 141 -6.92 4.17 17.98
C ILE A 141 -7.68 4.80 16.81
N THR A 142 -9.01 4.83 16.86
CA THR A 142 -9.84 5.47 15.83
C THR A 142 -9.54 6.97 15.70
N PHE A 143 -9.40 7.68 16.81
CA PHE A 143 -9.04 9.10 16.78
C PHE A 143 -7.62 9.34 16.24
N ALA A 144 -6.68 8.42 16.46
CA ALA A 144 -5.32 8.51 15.94
C ALA A 144 -5.23 8.16 14.44
N THR A 145 -6.02 7.21 13.94
CA THR A 145 -5.97 6.82 12.52
C THR A 145 -6.64 7.83 11.59
N ILE A 146 -7.64 8.58 12.05
CA ILE A 146 -8.33 9.61 11.25
C ILE A 146 -7.36 10.68 10.70
N PRO A 147 -6.56 11.40 11.51
CA PRO A 147 -5.66 12.44 10.99
C PRO A 147 -4.57 11.85 10.08
N PHE A 148 -4.01 10.69 10.43
CA PHE A 148 -3.02 10.00 9.60
C PHE A 148 -3.59 9.57 8.24
N GLY A 149 -4.81 9.04 8.22
CA GLY A 149 -5.51 8.68 6.99
C GLY A 149 -5.84 9.90 6.12
N MET A 150 -6.24 11.02 6.74
CA MET A 150 -6.49 12.29 6.03
C MET A 150 -5.22 12.86 5.41
N VAL A 151 -4.08 12.81 6.12
CA VAL A 151 -2.77 13.22 5.58
C VAL A 151 -2.36 12.30 4.42
N ALA A 152 -2.52 10.99 4.55
CA ALA A 152 -2.22 10.04 3.48
C ALA A 152 -3.07 10.29 2.22
N LEU A 153 -4.35 10.59 2.39
CA LEU A 153 -5.26 10.93 1.30
C LEU A 153 -4.85 12.24 0.61
N LEU A 154 -4.48 13.27 1.37
CA LEU A 154 -3.98 14.54 0.83
C LEU A 154 -2.69 14.32 0.03
N MET A 155 -1.73 13.56 0.56
CA MET A 155 -0.47 13.25 -0.12
C MET A 155 -0.72 12.47 -1.42
N MET A 156 -1.67 11.53 -1.42
CA MET A 156 -2.08 10.78 -2.61
C MET A 156 -2.67 11.73 -3.67
N VAL A 157 -3.60 12.62 -3.29
CA VAL A 157 -4.19 13.60 -4.21
C VAL A 157 -3.13 14.56 -4.77
N ILE A 158 -2.20 15.04 -3.94
CA ILE A 158 -1.10 15.91 -4.40
C ILE A 158 -0.21 15.19 -5.41
N SER A 159 0.18 13.94 -5.12
CA SER A 159 1.01 13.14 -6.01
C SER A 159 0.31 12.88 -7.35
N TYR A 160 -0.97 12.46 -7.33
CA TYR A 160 -1.73 12.22 -8.55
C TYR A 160 -2.01 13.49 -9.36
N THR A 161 -2.28 14.61 -8.69
CA THR A 161 -2.43 15.91 -9.39
C THR A 161 -1.13 16.35 -10.02
N PHE A 162 0.02 16.10 -9.38
CA PHE A 162 1.34 16.37 -9.96
C PHE A 162 1.63 15.46 -11.17
N ILE A 163 1.38 14.15 -11.05
CA ILE A 163 1.52 13.19 -12.14
C ILE A 163 0.60 13.57 -13.32
N ALA A 164 -0.68 13.86 -13.06
CA ALA A 164 -1.62 14.28 -14.08
C ALA A 164 -1.19 15.59 -14.76
N ARG A 165 -0.71 16.57 -13.98
CA ARG A 165 -0.15 17.83 -14.53
C ARG A 165 1.09 17.58 -15.38
N ALA A 166 1.97 16.66 -14.97
CA ALA A 166 3.17 16.30 -15.74
C ALA A 166 2.80 15.57 -17.05
N VAL A 167 1.82 14.67 -17.00
CA VAL A 167 1.30 13.96 -18.18
C VAL A 167 0.57 14.90 -19.14
N LEU A 168 -0.25 15.83 -18.63
CA LEU A 168 -0.90 16.85 -19.45
C LEU A 168 0.10 17.87 -20.01
N LYS A 169 1.25 18.05 -19.37
CA LYS A 169 2.35 18.89 -19.86
C LYS A 169 3.31 18.18 -20.82
N LEU A 170 3.27 16.85 -20.93
CA LEU A 170 4.02 16.14 -21.96
C LEU A 170 3.43 16.55 -23.32
N PRO A 171 4.20 17.26 -24.17
CA PRO A 171 3.69 17.69 -25.45
C PRO A 171 3.35 16.43 -26.24
N SER A 172 2.04 16.28 -26.54
CA SER A 172 1.53 15.32 -27.50
C SER A 172 2.48 15.27 -28.69
N ALA A 173 2.88 14.05 -29.06
CA ALA A 173 3.79 13.72 -30.15
C ALA A 173 3.31 14.18 -31.54
N GLU A 174 2.41 15.15 -31.63
CA GLU A 174 2.03 15.92 -32.82
C GLU A 174 3.11 16.94 -33.23
N GLY A 175 4.08 17.24 -32.35
CA GLY A 175 5.22 18.12 -32.67
C GLY A 175 6.33 17.44 -33.48
N ARG A 176 6.44 16.11 -33.46
CA ARG A 176 7.54 15.36 -34.11
C ARG A 176 7.32 15.15 -35.61
N ARG A 177 6.10 15.36 -36.12
CA ARG A 177 5.80 15.29 -37.57
C ARG A 177 6.36 16.48 -38.35
N LYS A 178 6.69 17.59 -37.68
CA LYS A 178 7.27 18.79 -38.31
C LYS A 178 8.81 18.78 -38.39
N THR A 179 9.48 17.89 -37.67
CA THR A 179 10.95 17.75 -37.71
C THR A 179 11.45 16.73 -38.74
N LEU A 180 10.54 16.00 -39.41
CA LEU A 180 10.86 15.01 -40.45
C LEU A 180 10.55 15.50 -41.88
N SER A 181 10.20 16.79 -42.04
CA SER A 181 9.88 17.44 -43.31
C SER A 181 10.96 18.46 -43.74
N THR A 182 12.19 18.26 -43.29
CA THR A 182 13.41 18.85 -43.86
C THR A 182 14.35 17.71 -44.16
#